data_AF-A0A922SA59-F1
#
_entry.id   AF-A0A922SA59-F1
#
_cell.length_a   1.000
_cell.length_b   1.000
_cell.length_c   1.000
_cell.angle_alpha   90.00
_cell.angle_beta   90.00
_cell.angle_gamma   90.00
#
_symmetry.space_group_name_H-M   'P 1'
#
loop_
_entity.id
_entity.type
_entity.pdbx_description
1 polymer ?
#
loop_
_entity_poly.entity_id
_entity_poly.type
_entity_poly.pdbx_seq_one_letter_code
_entity_poly.pdbx_strand_id
1 'polypeptide(L)'
;MIFKKKFSLQDEDISVLKNLNVKIQELTNRMIAKSTGGGPSKQKYSPALRSFALTLDYYSPKAYEYVRKTFDTCLPDRRTLRKWYQNMGGDPGFTAESIEALKIKVKSTKYPIIAALSLDEMAIRRRIEWDGKKITRTC
;
A
#
# COMPACT_ATOMS: atom_id res chain seq x y z
N MET A 1 11.19 32.67 -2.23
CA MET A 1 10.04 32.19 -3.03
C MET A 1 10.54 31.05 -3.92
N ILE A 2 10.38 29.79 -3.52
CA ILE A 2 10.89 28.64 -4.30
C ILE A 2 9.81 28.23 -5.30
N PHE A 3 10.08 28.43 -6.59
CA PHE A 3 9.22 27.96 -7.67
C PHE A 3 9.13 26.43 -7.64
N LYS A 4 8.02 25.89 -7.13
CA LYS A 4 7.63 24.49 -7.39
C LYS A 4 7.19 24.39 -8.84
N LYS A 5 8.13 24.12 -9.74
CA LYS A 5 7.81 23.72 -11.12
C LYS A 5 7.00 22.43 -11.01
N LYS A 6 5.68 22.50 -11.27
CA LYS A 6 4.84 21.31 -11.40
C LYS A 6 5.44 20.44 -12.50
N PHE A 7 5.56 19.14 -12.24
CA PHE A 7 6.04 18.18 -13.22
C PHE A 7 4.98 18.09 -14.33
N SER A 8 5.25 18.77 -15.46
CA SER A 8 4.36 18.79 -16.61
C SER A 8 4.90 17.80 -17.64
N LEU A 9 4.18 16.70 -17.86
CA LEU A 9 4.47 15.76 -18.95
C LEU A 9 4.10 16.42 -20.28
N GLN A 10 4.97 16.31 -21.29
CA GLN A 10 4.66 16.70 -22.66
C GLN A 10 3.90 15.57 -23.37
N ASP A 11 3.19 15.87 -24.46
CA ASP A 11 2.33 14.89 -25.15
C ASP A 11 3.12 13.68 -25.71
N GLU A 12 4.39 13.87 -26.06
CA GLU A 12 5.30 12.80 -26.48
C GLU A 12 5.62 11.83 -25.33
N ASP A 13 5.92 12.34 -24.13
CA ASP A 13 6.20 11.53 -22.93
C ASP A 13 5.01 10.63 -22.58
N ILE A 14 3.80 11.13 -22.77
CA ILE A 14 2.55 10.40 -22.49
C ILE A 14 2.39 9.21 -23.44
N SER A 15 2.76 9.37 -24.71
CA SER A 15 2.68 8.31 -25.72
C SER A 15 3.65 7.15 -25.42
N VAL A 16 4.87 7.48 -24.98
CA VAL A 16 5.89 6.50 -24.59
C VAL A 16 5.46 5.76 -23.32
N LEU A 17 4.90 6.47 -22.32
CA LEU A 17 4.45 5.87 -21.07
C LEU A 17 3.23 4.94 -21.24
N LYS A 18 2.35 5.20 -22.22
CA LYS A 18 1.25 4.27 -22.55
C LYS A 18 1.76 2.92 -23.04
N ASN A 19 2.92 2.86 -23.68
CA ASN A 19 3.53 1.63 -24.17
C ASN A 19 4.35 0.90 -23.09
N LEU A 20 4.73 1.60 -22.02
CA LEU A 20 5.47 1.05 -20.90
C LEU A 20 4.51 0.48 -19.85
N ASN A 21 4.15 -0.81 -19.98
CA ASN A 21 3.52 -1.62 -18.92
C ASN A 21 2.10 -1.17 -18.46
N VAL A 22 1.16 -2.11 -18.46
CA VAL A 22 -0.24 -1.92 -18.04
C VAL A 22 -0.38 -1.26 -16.65
N LYS A 23 0.60 -1.49 -15.76
CA LYS A 23 0.61 -0.89 -14.41
C LYS A 23 0.83 0.64 -14.41
N ILE A 24 1.60 1.16 -15.36
CA ILE A 24 1.90 2.59 -15.48
C ILE A 24 0.74 3.31 -16.17
N GLN A 25 0.03 2.63 -17.08
CA GLN A 25 -1.14 3.18 -17.79
C GLN A 25 -2.23 3.73 -16.84
N GLU A 26 -2.51 3.03 -15.73
CA GLU A 26 -3.51 3.52 -14.75
C GLU A 26 -3.04 4.81 -14.07
N LEU A 27 -1.74 4.88 -13.72
CA LEU A 27 -1.14 6.06 -13.12
C LEU A 27 -1.13 7.25 -14.09
N THR A 28 -0.76 7.02 -15.35
CA THR A 28 -0.74 8.07 -16.37
C THR A 28 -2.14 8.58 -16.67
N ASN A 29 -3.13 7.70 -16.76
CA ASN A 29 -4.52 8.10 -17.01
C ASN A 29 -5.07 8.97 -15.88
N ARG A 30 -4.77 8.63 -14.61
CA ARG A 30 -5.13 9.45 -13.45
C ARG A 30 -4.42 10.80 -13.46
N MET A 31 -3.17 10.85 -13.93
CA MET A 31 -2.40 12.07 -14.06
C MET A 31 -2.97 13.01 -15.12
N ILE A 32 -3.25 12.49 -16.33
CA ILE A 32 -3.87 13.24 -17.43
C ILE A 32 -5.21 13.81 -16.99
N ALA A 33 -6.09 12.99 -16.39
CA ALA A 33 -7.41 13.44 -15.94
C ALA A 33 -7.34 14.61 -14.96
N LYS A 34 -6.30 14.66 -14.12
CA LYS A 34 -6.07 15.76 -13.19
C LYS A 34 -5.49 17.00 -13.89
N SER A 35 -4.57 16.81 -14.84
CA SER A 35 -3.99 17.91 -15.62
C SER A 35 -5.03 18.62 -16.51
N THR A 36 -6.01 17.90 -17.04
CA THR A 36 -7.11 18.47 -17.84
C THR A 36 -8.21 19.13 -17.01
N GLY A 37 -7.98 19.41 -15.72
CA GLY A 37 -8.94 20.07 -14.83
C GLY A 37 -10.01 19.15 -14.24
N GLY A 38 -9.91 17.83 -14.45
CA GLY A 38 -10.78 16.86 -13.82
C GLY A 38 -10.50 16.74 -12.32
N GLY A 39 -11.56 16.61 -11.52
CA GLY A 39 -11.45 16.34 -10.09
C GLY A 39 -10.79 14.99 -9.76
N PRO A 40 -10.59 14.66 -8.48
CA PRO A 40 -9.99 13.39 -8.07
C PRO A 40 -10.76 12.20 -8.67
N SER A 41 -10.02 11.30 -9.33
CA SER A 41 -10.62 10.13 -9.99
C SER A 41 -11.41 9.27 -9.00
N LYS A 42 -12.68 9.02 -9.33
CA LYS A 42 -13.56 8.11 -8.58
C LYS A 42 -13.28 6.63 -8.92
N GLN A 43 -12.35 6.35 -9.83
CA GLN A 43 -12.06 4.98 -10.25
C GLN A 43 -11.37 4.19 -9.14
N LYS A 44 -11.80 2.94 -8.96
CA LYS A 44 -11.17 1.99 -8.05
C LYS A 44 -9.71 1.77 -8.46
N TYR A 45 -8.82 1.71 -7.47
CA TYR A 45 -7.40 1.41 -7.69
C TYR A 45 -7.23 -0.05 -8.10
N SER A 46 -6.42 -0.33 -9.12
CA SER A 46 -6.10 -1.71 -9.47
C SER A 46 -5.37 -2.43 -8.32
N PRO A 47 -5.42 -3.77 -8.27
CA PRO A 47 -4.66 -4.55 -7.30
C PRO A 47 -3.16 -4.24 -7.35
N ALA A 48 -2.59 -4.08 -8.55
CA ALA A 48 -1.18 -3.77 -8.72
C ALA A 48 -0.79 -2.40 -8.11
N LEU A 49 -1.62 -1.39 -8.34
CA LEU A 49 -1.40 -0.05 -7.79
C LEU A 49 -1.59 -0.02 -6.26
N ARG A 50 -2.57 -0.79 -5.76
CA ARG A 50 -2.77 -1.00 -4.32
C ARG A 50 -1.56 -1.67 -3.68
N SER A 51 -1.03 -2.75 -4.27
CA SER A 51 0.17 -3.42 -3.79
C SER A 51 1.36 -2.47 -3.75
N PHE A 52 1.62 -1.75 -4.84
CA PHE A 52 2.71 -0.77 -4.92
C PHE A 52 2.61 0.30 -3.82
N ALA A 53 1.43 0.91 -3.67
CA ALA A 53 1.21 1.95 -2.68
C ALA A 53 1.39 1.44 -1.24
N LEU A 54 0.86 0.25 -0.92
CA LEU A 54 1.03 -0.38 0.39
C LEU A 54 2.48 -0.73 0.68
N THR A 55 3.19 -1.34 -0.28
CA THR A 55 4.61 -1.70 -0.11
C THR A 55 5.48 -0.46 0.11
N LEU A 56 5.25 0.62 -0.64
CA LEU A 56 6.04 1.84 -0.48
C LEU A 56 5.76 2.54 0.87
N ASP A 57 4.49 2.62 1.29
CA ASP A 57 4.12 3.18 2.61
C ASP A 57 4.65 2.31 3.76
N TYR A 58 4.66 0.98 3.60
CA TYR A 58 5.26 0.04 4.56
C TYR A 58 6.76 0.27 4.74
N TYR A 59 7.52 0.46 3.65
CA TYR A 59 8.95 0.72 3.74
C TYR A 59 9.26 2.11 4.29
N SER A 60 8.54 3.14 3.84
CA SER A 60 8.72 4.49 4.37
C SER A 60 7.51 5.36 4.04
N PRO A 61 6.71 5.75 5.05
CA PRO A 61 5.58 6.64 4.82
C PRO A 61 6.01 8.03 4.31
N LYS A 62 7.24 8.46 4.63
CA LYS A 62 7.83 9.70 4.11
C LYS A 62 8.15 9.57 2.62
N ALA A 63 8.70 8.43 2.20
CA ALA A 63 8.96 8.16 0.78
C ALA A 63 7.65 8.09 -0.02
N TYR A 64 6.62 7.42 0.53
CA TYR A 64 5.30 7.41 -0.08
C TYR A 64 4.74 8.83 -0.26
N GLU A 65 4.82 9.68 0.76
CA GLU A 65 4.31 11.04 0.69
C GLU A 65 5.08 11.91 -0.31
N TYR A 66 6.40 11.71 -0.41
CA TYR A 66 7.22 12.36 -1.43
C TYR A 66 6.78 11.95 -2.84
N VAL A 67 6.73 10.65 -3.13
CA VAL A 67 6.30 10.11 -4.43
C VAL A 67 4.89 10.60 -4.77
N ARG A 68 3.95 10.57 -3.81
CA ARG A 68 2.61 11.09 -4.01
C ARG A 68 2.57 12.58 -4.36
N LYS A 69 3.45 13.41 -3.79
CA LYS A 69 3.56 14.83 -4.14
C LYS A 69 4.17 15.02 -5.53
N THR A 70 5.15 14.21 -5.91
CA THR A 70 5.80 14.26 -7.23
C THR A 70 4.84 13.89 -8.35
N PHE A 71 3.97 12.91 -8.15
CA PHE A 71 2.97 12.47 -9.12
C PHE A 71 1.61 13.17 -8.95
N ASP A 72 1.60 14.46 -8.60
CA ASP A 72 0.38 15.28 -8.47
C ASP A 72 -0.77 14.57 -7.74
N THR A 73 -0.50 13.91 -6.63
CA THR A 73 -1.50 13.18 -5.81
C THR A 73 -2.35 12.14 -6.56
N CYS A 74 -1.84 11.56 -7.65
CA CYS A 74 -2.51 10.49 -8.39
C CYS A 74 -2.54 9.16 -7.63
N LEU A 75 -1.65 9.02 -6.64
CA LEU A 75 -1.60 7.90 -5.71
C LEU A 75 -2.67 8.01 -4.60
N PRO A 76 -3.11 6.87 -4.04
CA PRO A 76 -4.08 6.82 -2.95
C PRO A 76 -3.78 7.79 -1.80
N ASP A 77 -4.82 8.30 -1.15
CA ASP A 77 -4.61 9.07 0.06
C ASP A 77 -4.17 8.17 1.23
N ARG A 78 -3.45 8.71 2.23
CA ARG A 78 -3.05 7.95 3.43
C ARG A 78 -4.26 7.42 4.18
N ARG A 79 -5.41 8.11 4.14
CA ARG A 79 -6.68 7.59 4.70
C ARG A 79 -7.13 6.31 3.98
N THR A 80 -6.94 6.23 2.66
CA THR A 80 -7.25 5.04 1.87
C THR A 80 -6.32 3.88 2.21
N LEU A 81 -5.02 4.14 2.34
CA LEU A 81 -4.03 3.15 2.78
C LEU A 81 -4.38 2.57 4.16
N ARG A 82 -4.73 3.43 5.15
CA ARG A 82 -5.15 2.99 6.48
C ARG A 82 -6.37 2.05 6.43
N LYS A 83 -7.37 2.38 5.62
CA LYS A 83 -8.54 1.49 5.42
C LYS A 83 -8.15 0.15 4.81
N TRP A 84 -7.18 0.14 3.90
CA TRP A 84 -6.68 -1.12 3.32
C TRP A 84 -5.92 -1.97 4.31
N TYR A 85 -5.18 -1.37 5.25
CA TYR A 85 -4.55 -2.09 6.36
C TYR A 85 -5.55 -2.64 7.37
N GLN A 86 -6.62 -1.90 7.67
CA GLN A 86 -7.68 -2.32 8.61
C GLN A 86 -8.42 -3.59 8.19
N ASN A 87 -8.42 -3.93 6.89
CA ASN A 87 -9.06 -5.14 6.39
C ASN A 87 -8.24 -6.42 6.59
N MET A 88 -7.04 -6.35 7.19
CA MET A 88 -6.23 -7.54 7.48
C MET A 88 -6.60 -8.08 8.87
N GLY A 89 -6.76 -9.40 9.01
CA GLY A 89 -7.10 -10.05 10.27
C GLY A 89 -5.95 -9.92 11.28
N GLY A 90 -6.09 -9.02 12.24
CA GLY A 90 -5.07 -8.74 13.27
C GLY A 90 -5.48 -9.19 14.67
N ASP A 91 -6.42 -10.12 14.79
CA ASP A 91 -6.89 -10.60 16.09
C ASP A 91 -5.83 -11.47 16.80
N PRO A 92 -5.86 -11.53 18.15
CA PRO A 92 -4.93 -12.35 18.91
C PRO A 92 -4.99 -13.82 18.49
N GLY A 93 -3.82 -14.46 18.38
CA GLY A 93 -3.69 -15.87 18.00
C GLY A 93 -2.82 -16.06 16.76
N PHE A 94 -3.05 -17.16 16.05
CA PHE A 94 -2.33 -17.44 14.80
C PHE A 94 -2.92 -16.63 13.64
N THR A 95 -2.04 -15.99 12.87
CA THR A 95 -2.43 -15.28 11.66
C THR A 95 -2.69 -16.27 10.52
N ALA A 96 -3.96 -16.38 10.11
CA ALA A 96 -4.38 -17.32 9.06
C ALA A 96 -3.68 -17.03 7.73
N GLU A 97 -3.49 -15.75 7.42
CA GLU A 97 -2.82 -15.26 6.21
C GLU A 97 -1.37 -15.72 6.14
N SER A 98 -0.65 -15.74 7.27
CA SER A 98 0.73 -16.22 7.34
C SER A 98 0.82 -17.72 7.06
N ILE A 99 -0.09 -18.49 7.62
CA ILE A 99 -0.16 -19.95 7.40
C ILE A 99 -0.54 -20.24 5.94
N GLU A 100 -1.46 -19.49 5.36
CA GLU A 100 -1.82 -19.61 3.94
C GLU A 100 -0.63 -19.29 3.01
N ALA A 101 0.13 -18.24 3.31
CA ALA A 101 1.34 -17.91 2.58
C ALA A 101 2.38 -19.04 2.65
N LEU A 102 2.55 -19.66 3.83
CA LEU A 102 3.41 -20.85 3.98
C LEU A 102 2.90 -22.02 3.14
N LYS A 103 1.58 -22.29 3.10
CA LYS A 103 1.00 -23.34 2.25
C LYS A 103 1.28 -23.10 0.77
N ILE A 104 1.13 -21.86 0.30
CA ILE A 104 1.45 -21.49 -1.09
C ILE A 104 2.94 -21.73 -1.36
N LYS A 105 3.81 -21.33 -0.43
CA LYS A 105 5.25 -21.52 -0.57
C LYS A 105 5.61 -23.01 -0.67
N VAL A 106 5.10 -23.85 0.22
CA VAL A 106 5.31 -25.31 0.20
C VAL A 106 4.85 -25.92 -1.11
N LYS A 107 3.68 -25.52 -1.63
CA LYS A 107 3.17 -26.01 -2.93
C LYS A 107 4.06 -25.61 -4.11
N SER A 108 4.71 -24.44 -4.05
CA SER A 108 5.60 -23.97 -5.12
C SER A 108 6.98 -24.62 -5.12
N THR A 109 7.41 -25.19 -3.98
CA THR A 109 8.72 -25.82 -3.82
C THR A 109 8.63 -27.34 -4.01
N LYS A 110 9.61 -27.93 -4.69
CA LYS A 110 9.68 -29.40 -4.88
C LYS A 110 10.24 -30.15 -3.68
N TYR A 111 10.90 -29.45 -2.76
CA TYR A 111 11.55 -30.02 -1.59
C TYR A 111 10.77 -29.69 -0.31
N PRO A 112 10.88 -30.52 0.75
CA PRO A 112 10.22 -30.25 2.02
C PRO A 112 10.81 -29.01 2.68
N ILE A 113 9.94 -28.10 3.13
CA ILE A 113 10.33 -26.92 3.91
C ILE A 113 10.35 -27.32 5.37
N ILE A 114 11.52 -27.26 6.00
CA ILE A 114 11.70 -27.46 7.44
C ILE A 114 11.74 -26.07 8.09
N ALA A 115 10.95 -25.87 9.14
CA ALA A 115 10.88 -24.62 9.88
C ALA A 115 11.00 -24.89 11.39
N ALA A 116 11.68 -23.98 12.10
CA ALA A 116 11.69 -23.93 13.54
C ALA A 116 10.79 -22.79 14.01
N LEU A 117 10.02 -23.02 15.07
CA LEU A 117 9.20 -22.00 15.71
C LEU A 117 9.88 -21.57 17.02
N SER A 118 10.29 -20.32 17.08
CA SER A 118 10.84 -19.70 18.29
C SER A 118 9.93 -18.56 18.72
N LEU A 119 9.66 -18.48 20.02
CA LEU A 119 8.74 -17.51 20.62
C LEU A 119 9.46 -16.85 21.80
N ASP A 120 9.27 -15.54 21.92
CA ASP A 120 9.76 -14.73 23.04
C ASP A 120 8.69 -13.70 23.40
N GLU A 121 8.67 -13.26 24.65
CA GLU A 121 7.70 -12.28 25.15
C GLU A 121 8.31 -10.88 25.20
N MET A 122 7.51 -9.87 24.84
CA MET A 122 7.91 -8.48 24.94
C MET A 122 6.99 -7.75 25.90
N ALA A 123 7.56 -7.12 26.93
CA ALA A 123 6.79 -6.30 27.86
C ALA A 123 6.23 -5.06 27.16
N ILE A 124 4.91 -4.87 27.20
CA ILE A 124 4.21 -3.71 26.63
C ILE A 124 3.62 -2.86 27.77
N ARG A 125 3.50 -1.55 27.56
CA ARG A 125 2.89 -0.65 28.55
C ARG A 125 1.42 -1.04 28.77
N ARG A 126 1.11 -1.41 30.02
CA ARG A 126 -0.24 -1.71 30.51
C ARG A 126 -1.16 -0.50 30.37
N ARG A 127 -2.23 -0.67 29.60
CA ARG A 127 -3.31 0.29 29.40
C ARG A 127 -4.57 -0.40 28.90
N ILE A 128 -5.70 0.25 29.14
CA ILE A 128 -7.01 -0.17 28.62
C ILE A 128 -7.29 0.71 27.39
N GLU A 129 -7.48 0.08 26.24
CA GLU A 129 -7.78 0.76 24.96
C GLU A 129 -9.15 0.35 24.43
N TRP A 130 -9.84 1.31 23.81
CA TRP A 130 -11.12 1.10 23.14
C TRP A 130 -10.94 1.30 21.63
N ASP A 131 -11.13 0.23 20.86
CA ASP A 131 -10.99 0.24 19.39
C ASP A 131 -12.29 0.60 18.64
N GLY A 132 -13.31 1.11 19.35
CA GLY A 132 -14.64 1.35 18.78
C GLY A 132 -15.52 0.11 18.69
N LYS A 133 -14.97 -1.09 18.94
CA LYS A 133 -15.69 -2.37 18.95
C LYS A 133 -15.50 -3.16 20.24
N LYS A 134 -14.27 -3.21 20.76
CA LYS A 134 -13.90 -4.00 21.94
C LYS A 134 -12.95 -3.20 22.84
N ILE A 135 -13.06 -3.46 24.15
CA ILE A 135 -12.10 -2.98 25.14
C ILE A 135 -10.99 -4.03 25.23
N THR A 136 -9.74 -3.63 24.99
CA THR A 136 -8.58 -4.49 25.11
C THR A 136 -7.70 -4.00 26.25
N ARG A 137 -7.29 -4.90 27.14
CA ARG A 137 -6.33 -4.61 28.21
C ARG A 137 -4.98 -5.20 27.81
N THR A 138 -3.94 -4.38 27.78
CA THR A 138 -2.57 -4.84 27.62
C THR A 138 -2.03 -5.28 29.00
N CYS A 139 -1.48 -6.50 29.04
CA CYS A 139 -0.99 -7.17 30.24
C CYS A 139 0.51 -6.92 30.47
#